data_AF-A0A8S3GAC8-F1
#
_entry.id   AF-A0A8S3GAC8-F1
#
_cell.length_a   1.000
_cell.length_b   1.000
_cell.length_c   1.000
_cell.angle_alpha   90.00
_cell.angle_beta   90.00
_cell.angle_gamma   90.00
#
_symmetry.space_group_name_H-M   'P 1'
#
loop_
_entity.id
_entity.type
_entity.pdbx_description
1 polymer ?
#
loop_
_entity_poly.entity_id
_entity_poly.type
_entity_poly.pdbx_seq_one_letter_code
_entity_poly.pdbx_strand_id
1 'polypeptide(L)'
;MHRWSPPSQMIPITSLDNNSTSDTQRMRLRCCKVIIFALILLVLISFSIVYTLQKESLFNEEYKRKQQDEFHQRQQLLFDTYTQDISSTFLQITGNNHTDEKFLRHIQSKTLMILRDLEVKRKKDVLLFLYERNLIQNNRLNLYGADLNNVELVCPHNFHRFNIKGVLWSNAKFINCHLTSATFDYTYLINARF
;
A
#
# COMPACT_ATOMS: atom_id res chain seq x y z
N MET A 1 -48.86 81.56 -21.37
CA MET A 1 -47.51 81.57 -21.98
C MET A 1 -46.49 81.69 -20.85
N HIS A 2 -45.92 80.59 -20.38
CA HIS A 2 -45.00 80.59 -19.24
C HIS A 2 -43.55 80.79 -19.69
N ARG A 3 -42.91 81.77 -19.04
CA ARG A 3 -41.50 82.17 -19.13
C ARG A 3 -40.57 81.01 -18.81
N TRP A 4 -39.49 80.91 -19.58
CA TRP A 4 -38.26 80.22 -19.19
C TRP A 4 -37.12 81.24 -19.18
N SER A 5 -36.42 81.35 -18.05
CA SER A 5 -35.28 82.24 -17.85
C SER A 5 -34.05 81.39 -17.54
N PRO A 6 -32.89 81.63 -18.18
CA PRO A 6 -31.70 80.82 -17.97
C PRO A 6 -31.08 81.14 -16.60
N PRO A 7 -30.56 80.14 -15.87
CA PRO A 7 -29.82 80.37 -14.64
C PRO A 7 -28.46 81.03 -14.95
N SER A 8 -28.21 82.12 -14.25
CA SER A 8 -27.00 82.93 -14.25
C SER A 8 -25.78 82.13 -13.80
N GLN A 9 -24.69 82.27 -14.55
CA GLN A 9 -23.37 81.75 -14.22
C GLN A 9 -22.86 82.42 -12.94
N MET A 10 -22.66 81.62 -11.89
CA MET A 10 -21.88 82.01 -10.71
C MET A 10 -20.40 81.82 -11.00
N ILE A 11 -19.65 82.93 -10.94
CA ILE A 11 -18.19 82.94 -10.96
C ILE A 11 -17.71 82.49 -9.57
N PRO A 12 -16.87 81.44 -9.47
CA PRO A 12 -16.32 81.03 -8.19
C PRO A 12 -15.18 81.96 -7.78
N ILE A 13 -15.32 82.53 -6.59
CA ILE A 13 -14.28 83.30 -5.92
C ILE A 13 -13.25 82.30 -5.39
N THR A 14 -12.05 82.33 -5.94
CA THR A 14 -10.91 81.54 -5.46
C THR A 14 -10.39 82.14 -4.15
N SER A 15 -10.78 81.55 -3.01
CA SER A 15 -10.03 81.71 -1.76
C SER A 15 -8.74 80.87 -1.86
N LEU A 16 -7.61 81.55 -1.73
CA LEU A 16 -6.28 80.94 -1.69
C LEU A 16 -6.06 80.39 -0.27
N ASP A 17 -6.72 79.28 0.05
CA ASP A 17 -6.54 78.61 1.34
C ASP A 17 -5.27 77.76 1.37
N ASN A 18 -4.45 78.04 2.38
CA ASN A 18 -3.31 77.26 2.85
C ASN A 18 -3.62 75.75 2.92
N ASN A 19 -3.27 74.98 1.88
CA ASN A 19 -3.57 73.54 1.79
C ASN A 19 -2.34 72.61 1.75
N SER A 20 -1.16 73.11 2.11
CA SER A 20 0.11 72.35 2.04
C SER A 20 0.22 71.16 3.01
N THR A 21 -0.70 71.02 3.97
CA THR A 21 -0.78 69.86 4.89
C THR A 21 -1.72 68.75 4.38
N SER A 22 -2.54 69.02 3.36
CA SER A 22 -3.57 68.07 2.87
C SER A 22 -3.02 67.03 1.88
N ASP A 23 -1.98 67.37 1.10
CA ASP A 23 -1.41 66.47 0.09
C ASP A 23 -0.58 65.34 0.70
N THR A 24 0.13 65.60 1.80
CA THR A 24 0.91 64.59 2.54
C THR A 24 0.00 63.53 3.18
N GLN A 25 -1.20 63.92 3.63
CA GLN A 25 -2.21 62.97 4.14
C GLN A 25 -2.80 62.09 3.03
N ARG A 26 -3.11 62.65 1.87
CA ARG A 26 -3.62 61.90 0.71
C ARG A 26 -2.60 60.88 0.19
N MET A 27 -1.32 61.24 0.17
CA MET A 27 -0.25 60.35 -0.27
C MET A 27 -0.03 59.18 0.70
N ARG A 28 -0.12 59.43 2.03
CA ARG A 28 -0.08 58.37 3.05
C ARG A 28 -1.25 57.40 2.93
N LEU A 29 -2.47 57.90 2.73
CA LEU A 29 -3.66 57.06 2.53
C LEU A 29 -3.55 56.16 1.29
N ARG A 30 -2.96 56.67 0.19
CA ARG A 30 -2.68 55.87 -1.01
C ARG A 30 -1.65 54.78 -0.75
N CYS A 31 -0.55 55.09 -0.06
CA CYS A 31 0.45 54.08 0.33
C CYS A 31 -0.15 53.00 1.24
N CYS A 32 -0.92 53.37 2.26
CA CYS A 32 -1.57 52.39 3.14
C CYS A 32 -2.46 51.42 2.36
N LYS A 33 -3.24 51.92 1.37
CA LYS A 33 -4.06 51.06 0.51
C LYS A 33 -3.22 50.04 -0.26
N VAL A 34 -2.11 50.47 -0.87
CA VAL A 34 -1.22 49.57 -1.61
C VAL A 34 -0.61 48.50 -0.70
N ILE A 35 -0.17 48.89 0.51
CA ILE A 35 0.39 47.96 1.48
C ILE A 35 -0.66 46.93 1.91
N ILE A 36 -1.90 47.35 2.18
CA ILE A 36 -2.99 46.43 2.54
C ILE A 36 -3.26 45.44 1.41
N PHE A 37 -3.35 45.91 0.15
CA PHE A 37 -3.53 45.01 -0.99
C PHE A 37 -2.37 44.02 -1.16
N ALA A 38 -1.13 44.48 -0.98
CA ALA A 38 0.05 43.63 -1.04
C ALA A 38 0.03 42.54 0.06
N LEU A 39 -0.37 42.89 1.29
CA LEU A 39 -0.50 41.95 2.40
C LEU A 39 -1.58 40.90 2.13
N ILE A 40 -2.75 41.32 1.63
CA ILE A 40 -3.83 40.39 1.26
C ILE A 40 -3.35 39.40 0.19
N LEU A 41 -2.66 39.90 -0.85
CA LEU A 41 -2.12 39.05 -1.92
C LEU A 41 -1.09 38.05 -1.37
N LEU A 42 -0.20 38.48 -0.48
CA LEU A 42 0.81 37.62 0.13
C LEU A 42 0.16 36.51 0.97
N VAL A 43 -0.86 36.84 1.77
CA VAL A 43 -1.63 35.85 2.54
C VAL A 43 -2.28 34.83 1.61
N LEU A 44 -2.94 35.26 0.53
CA LEU A 44 -3.56 34.36 -0.44
C LEU A 44 -2.56 33.42 -1.11
N ILE A 45 -1.41 33.94 -1.55
CA ILE A 45 -0.34 33.11 -2.14
C ILE A 45 0.17 32.09 -1.13
N SER A 46 0.45 32.51 0.10
CA SER A 46 0.92 31.60 1.15
C SER A 46 -0.10 30.50 1.45
N PHE A 47 -1.39 30.85 1.51
CA PHE A 47 -2.48 29.90 1.70
C PHE A 47 -2.58 28.92 0.53
N SER A 48 -2.49 29.39 -0.72
CA SER A 48 -2.50 28.53 -1.91
C SER A 48 -1.34 27.55 -1.94
N ILE A 49 -0.13 27.97 -1.54
CA ILE A 49 1.04 27.09 -1.46
C ILE A 49 0.82 26.01 -0.40
N VAL A 50 0.45 26.41 0.82
CA VAL A 50 0.21 25.47 1.93
C VAL A 50 -0.92 24.49 1.58
N TYR A 51 -2.01 24.98 1.01
CA TYR A 51 -3.13 24.15 0.57
C TYR A 51 -2.70 23.13 -0.49
N THR A 52 -1.89 23.55 -1.48
CA THR A 52 -1.38 22.64 -2.53
C THR A 52 -0.49 21.54 -1.93
N LEU A 53 0.42 21.89 -1.01
CA LEU A 53 1.30 20.93 -0.35
C LEU A 53 0.54 19.93 0.53
N GLN A 54 -0.45 20.41 1.30
CA GLN A 54 -1.30 19.54 2.10
C GLN A 54 -2.11 18.59 1.22
N LYS A 55 -2.69 19.12 0.14
CA LYS A 55 -3.46 18.34 -0.83
C LYS A 55 -2.60 17.24 -1.46
N GLU A 56 -1.40 17.56 -1.94
CA GLU A 56 -0.47 16.58 -2.52
C GLU A 56 -0.12 15.46 -1.54
N SER A 57 0.16 15.80 -0.27
CA SER A 57 0.47 14.80 0.75
C SER A 57 -0.68 13.81 0.98
N LEU A 58 -1.92 14.29 1.03
CA LEU A 58 -3.12 13.45 1.22
C LEU A 58 -3.36 12.55 0.01
N PHE A 59 -3.28 13.10 -1.21
CA PHE A 59 -3.44 12.31 -2.43
C PHE A 59 -2.36 11.24 -2.58
N ASN A 60 -1.11 11.55 -2.23
CA ASN A 60 -0.01 10.59 -2.31
C ASN A 60 -0.18 9.46 -1.26
N GLU A 61 -0.65 9.78 -0.06
CA GLU A 61 -0.95 8.77 0.95
C GLU A 61 -2.12 7.86 0.53
N GLU A 62 -3.21 8.45 0.03
CA GLU A 62 -4.37 7.70 -0.46
C GLU A 62 -4.00 6.81 -1.65
N TYR A 63 -3.18 7.32 -2.57
CA TYR A 63 -2.67 6.56 -3.71
C TYR A 63 -1.82 5.35 -3.25
N LYS A 64 -0.91 5.54 -2.30
CA LYS A 64 -0.10 4.45 -1.74
C LYS A 64 -0.95 3.41 -1.02
N ARG A 65 -1.95 3.84 -0.23
CA ARG A 65 -2.90 2.94 0.42
C ARG A 65 -3.66 2.12 -0.61
N LYS A 66 -4.17 2.76 -1.66
CA LYS A 66 -4.89 2.06 -2.73
C LYS A 66 -4.01 1.04 -3.46
N GLN A 67 -2.77 1.39 -3.80
CA GLN A 67 -1.83 0.44 -4.40
C GLN A 67 -1.54 -0.75 -3.47
N GLN A 68 -1.37 -0.49 -2.18
CA GLN A 68 -1.14 -1.53 -1.19
C GLN A 68 -2.36 -2.44 -1.04
N ASP A 69 -3.57 -1.88 -1.03
CA ASP A 69 -4.83 -2.62 -0.97
C ASP A 69 -5.04 -3.48 -2.22
N GLU A 70 -4.78 -2.94 -3.42
CA GLU A 70 -4.84 -3.69 -4.68
C GLU A 70 -3.83 -4.85 -4.69
N PHE A 71 -2.62 -4.62 -4.20
CA PHE A 71 -1.61 -5.67 -4.05
C PHE A 71 -2.10 -6.77 -3.08
N HIS A 72 -2.61 -6.39 -1.90
CA HIS A 72 -3.14 -7.33 -0.92
C HIS A 72 -4.32 -8.14 -1.45
N GLN A 73 -5.25 -7.49 -2.16
CA GLN A 73 -6.38 -8.16 -2.81
C GLN A 73 -5.91 -9.17 -3.86
N ARG A 74 -4.90 -8.80 -4.67
CA ARG A 74 -4.31 -9.72 -5.65
C ARG A 74 -3.66 -10.92 -4.97
N GLN A 75 -2.91 -10.71 -3.90
CA GLN A 75 -2.27 -11.79 -3.13
C GLN A 75 -3.31 -12.75 -2.53
N GLN A 76 -4.39 -12.19 -1.97
CA GLN A 76 -5.52 -12.96 -1.43
C GLN A 76 -6.20 -13.79 -2.54
N LEU A 77 -6.49 -13.18 -3.70
CA LEU A 77 -7.11 -13.87 -4.83
C LEU A 77 -6.26 -15.04 -5.34
N LEU A 78 -4.93 -14.83 -5.46
CA LEU A 78 -3.99 -15.87 -5.87
C LEU A 78 -4.00 -17.05 -4.89
N PHE A 79 -3.97 -16.76 -3.60
CA PHE A 79 -4.03 -17.77 -2.55
C PHE A 79 -5.36 -18.53 -2.52
N ASP A 80 -6.48 -17.83 -2.63
CA ASP A 80 -7.82 -18.42 -2.61
C ASP A 80 -8.04 -19.31 -3.84
N THR A 81 -7.64 -18.82 -5.03
CA THR A 81 -7.70 -19.59 -6.28
C THR A 81 -6.87 -20.86 -6.18
N TYR A 82 -5.64 -20.76 -5.66
CA TYR A 82 -4.80 -21.93 -5.43
C TYR A 82 -5.43 -22.92 -4.45
N THR A 83 -5.92 -22.45 -3.31
CA THR A 83 -6.52 -23.31 -2.28
C THR A 83 -7.77 -24.01 -2.81
N GLN A 84 -8.60 -23.31 -3.59
CA GLN A 84 -9.75 -23.87 -4.27
C GLN A 84 -9.37 -24.92 -5.32
N ASP A 85 -8.37 -24.64 -6.16
CA ASP A 85 -7.87 -25.55 -7.20
C ASP A 85 -7.37 -26.86 -6.57
N ILE A 86 -6.49 -26.77 -5.56
CA ILE A 86 -5.95 -27.95 -4.88
C ILE A 86 -7.05 -28.71 -4.13
N SER A 87 -7.95 -28.02 -3.43
CA SER A 87 -9.07 -28.66 -2.71
C SER A 87 -10.02 -29.39 -3.66
N SER A 88 -10.35 -28.79 -4.81
CA SER A 88 -11.21 -29.43 -5.82
C SER A 88 -10.54 -30.66 -6.42
N THR A 89 -9.22 -30.60 -6.65
CA THR A 89 -8.45 -31.71 -7.17
C THR A 89 -8.40 -32.87 -6.17
N PHE A 90 -8.28 -32.58 -4.87
CA PHE A 90 -8.37 -33.60 -3.81
C PHE A 90 -9.73 -34.32 -3.80
N LEU A 91 -10.83 -33.60 -3.96
CA LEU A 91 -12.18 -34.19 -3.98
C LEU A 91 -12.35 -35.15 -5.16
N GLN A 92 -11.78 -34.83 -6.32
CA GLN A 92 -11.87 -35.68 -7.51
C GLN A 92 -11.11 -37.02 -7.36
N ILE A 93 -10.07 -37.05 -6.53
CA ILE A 93 -9.18 -38.23 -6.42
C ILE A 93 -9.71 -39.27 -5.44
N THR A 94 -10.46 -38.84 -4.43
CA THR A 94 -11.12 -39.76 -3.50
C THR A 94 -12.04 -40.76 -4.22
N GLY A 95 -12.43 -40.49 -5.48
CA GLY A 95 -13.19 -41.41 -6.33
C GLY A 95 -12.37 -42.35 -7.23
N ASN A 96 -11.06 -42.13 -7.44
CA ASN A 96 -10.24 -42.85 -8.43
C ASN A 96 -8.88 -43.31 -7.84
N ASN A 97 -8.75 -44.61 -7.54
CA ASN A 97 -7.61 -45.23 -6.85
C ASN A 97 -6.27 -45.31 -7.63
N HIS A 98 -6.15 -44.75 -8.84
CA HIS A 98 -5.00 -44.98 -9.74
C HIS A 98 -4.23 -43.73 -10.16
N THR A 99 -4.42 -42.58 -9.48
CA THR A 99 -4.02 -41.26 -10.00
C THR A 99 -2.99 -40.46 -9.17
N ASP A 100 -2.34 -41.08 -8.19
CA ASP A 100 -1.55 -40.37 -7.17
C ASP A 100 -0.35 -39.59 -7.74
N GLU A 101 0.42 -40.15 -8.67
CA GLU A 101 1.66 -39.47 -9.11
C GLU A 101 1.38 -38.23 -9.98
N LYS A 102 0.47 -38.35 -10.95
CA LYS A 102 0.11 -37.21 -11.83
C LYS A 102 -0.51 -36.08 -11.01
N PHE A 103 -1.30 -36.42 -10.00
CA PHE A 103 -1.86 -35.45 -9.06
C PHE A 103 -0.79 -34.74 -8.24
N LEU A 104 0.13 -35.49 -7.62
CA LEU A 104 1.20 -34.91 -6.82
C LEU A 104 2.08 -34.00 -7.67
N ARG A 105 2.38 -34.38 -8.93
CA ARG A 105 3.09 -33.52 -9.88
C ARG A 105 2.31 -32.24 -10.21
N HIS A 106 0.99 -32.33 -10.36
CA HIS A 106 0.14 -31.15 -10.59
C HIS A 106 0.16 -30.19 -9.40
N ILE A 107 -0.06 -30.71 -8.18
CA ILE A 107 0.05 -29.90 -6.95
C ILE A 107 1.44 -29.30 -6.87
N GLN A 108 2.49 -30.11 -7.03
CA GLN A 108 3.88 -29.65 -6.94
C GLN A 108 4.14 -28.48 -7.87
N SER A 109 3.79 -28.61 -9.16
CA SER A 109 3.98 -27.55 -10.15
C SER A 109 3.23 -26.29 -9.76
N LYS A 110 1.96 -26.41 -9.33
CA LYS A 110 1.13 -25.28 -8.92
C LYS A 110 1.65 -24.60 -7.67
N THR A 111 2.06 -25.38 -6.67
CA THR A 111 2.66 -24.89 -5.43
C THR A 111 3.96 -24.15 -5.71
N LEU A 112 4.87 -24.71 -6.51
CA LEU A 112 6.14 -24.05 -6.83
C LEU A 112 5.92 -22.75 -7.61
N MET A 113 4.94 -22.72 -8.50
CA MET A 113 4.57 -21.52 -9.24
C MET A 113 4.03 -20.44 -8.29
N ILE A 114 3.04 -20.76 -7.46
CA ILE A 114 2.40 -19.76 -6.59
C ILE A 114 3.36 -19.26 -5.50
N LEU A 115 4.22 -20.11 -4.95
CA LEU A 115 5.19 -19.72 -3.92
C LEU A 115 6.21 -18.68 -4.42
N ARG A 116 6.42 -18.52 -5.73
CA ARG A 116 7.30 -17.48 -6.28
C ARG A 116 6.65 -16.10 -6.22
N ASP A 117 5.34 -16.05 -6.41
CA ASP A 117 4.59 -14.79 -6.54
C ASP A 117 3.95 -14.33 -5.21
N LEU A 118 3.88 -15.23 -4.23
CA LEU A 118 3.25 -14.93 -2.94
C LEU A 118 4.16 -14.13 -2.00
N GLU A 119 3.54 -13.23 -1.24
CA GLU A 119 4.20 -12.58 -0.10
C GLU A 119 4.53 -13.58 1.01
N VAL A 120 5.55 -13.26 1.82
CA VAL A 120 6.07 -14.13 2.89
C VAL A 120 4.97 -14.65 3.83
N LYS A 121 4.02 -13.79 4.20
CA LYS A 121 2.90 -14.15 5.07
C LYS A 121 2.01 -15.23 4.45
N ARG A 122 1.76 -15.18 3.14
CA ARG A 122 0.94 -16.16 2.42
C ARG A 122 1.70 -17.43 2.09
N LYS A 123 3.02 -17.35 1.87
CA LYS A 123 3.86 -18.55 1.73
C LYS A 123 3.75 -19.45 2.97
N LYS A 124 3.75 -18.85 4.16
CA LYS A 124 3.48 -19.56 5.43
C LYS A 124 2.14 -20.30 5.38
N ASP A 125 1.07 -19.61 5.00
CA ASP A 125 -0.29 -20.17 4.98
C ASP A 125 -0.40 -21.35 3.99
N VAL A 126 0.22 -21.24 2.81
CA VAL A 126 0.33 -22.36 1.86
C VAL A 126 1.04 -23.56 2.49
N LEU A 127 2.11 -23.30 3.24
CA LEU A 127 2.92 -24.35 3.84
C LEU A 127 2.19 -25.10 4.95
N LEU A 128 1.45 -24.37 5.79
CA LEU A 128 0.57 -24.93 6.80
C LEU A 128 -0.55 -25.75 6.16
N PHE A 129 -1.19 -25.22 5.11
CA PHE A 129 -2.20 -25.96 4.35
C PHE A 129 -1.66 -27.28 3.79
N LEU A 130 -0.46 -27.26 3.18
CA LEU A 130 0.17 -28.49 2.66
C LEU A 130 0.51 -29.48 3.78
N TYR A 131 0.90 -28.99 4.96
CA TYR A 131 1.14 -29.83 6.12
C TYR A 131 -0.14 -30.49 6.64
N GLU A 132 -1.21 -29.71 6.82
CA GLU A 132 -2.52 -30.18 7.28
C GLU A 132 -3.12 -31.24 6.35
N ARG A 133 -2.82 -31.13 5.04
CA ARG A 133 -3.21 -32.14 4.03
C ARG A 133 -2.23 -33.32 3.93
N ASN A 134 -1.25 -33.42 4.83
CA ASN A 134 -0.22 -34.46 4.86
C ASN A 134 0.57 -34.59 3.54
N LEU A 135 0.69 -33.51 2.77
CA LEU A 135 1.38 -33.51 1.48
C LEU A 135 2.89 -33.37 1.66
N ILE A 136 3.35 -32.55 2.59
CA ILE A 136 4.78 -32.39 2.89
C ILE A 136 5.25 -33.31 4.03
N GLN A 137 4.40 -34.24 4.45
CA GLN A 137 4.76 -35.29 5.38
C GLN A 137 5.24 -36.54 4.63
N ASN A 138 6.17 -37.28 5.21
CA ASN A 138 6.64 -38.57 4.67
C ASN A 138 7.14 -38.51 3.20
N ASN A 139 7.68 -37.37 2.75
CA ASN A 139 8.20 -37.20 1.38
C ASN A 139 7.15 -37.34 0.26
N ARG A 140 5.86 -37.11 0.54
CA ARG A 140 4.81 -37.24 -0.48
C ARG A 140 4.88 -36.16 -1.56
N LEU A 141 5.18 -34.92 -1.18
CA LEU A 141 5.31 -33.79 -2.08
C LEU A 141 6.71 -33.20 -1.96
N ASN A 142 7.41 -33.10 -3.09
CA ASN A 142 8.75 -32.53 -3.13
C ASN A 142 8.68 -31.04 -3.48
N LEU A 143 9.13 -30.16 -2.59
CA LEU A 143 9.18 -28.72 -2.83
C LEU A 143 10.56 -28.21 -3.24
N TYR A 144 11.45 -29.08 -3.73
CA TYR A 144 12.81 -28.71 -4.16
C TYR A 144 12.82 -27.46 -5.04
N GLY A 145 13.66 -26.48 -4.68
CA GLY A 145 13.78 -25.20 -5.36
C GLY A 145 12.70 -24.17 -5.01
N ALA A 146 11.81 -24.46 -4.06
CA ALA A 146 10.90 -23.45 -3.51
C ALA A 146 11.69 -22.35 -2.79
N ASP A 147 11.19 -21.12 -2.90
CA ASP A 147 11.72 -19.97 -2.16
C ASP A 147 10.80 -19.64 -0.97
N LEU A 148 11.29 -19.93 0.23
CA LEU A 148 10.65 -19.66 1.51
C LEU A 148 11.54 -18.79 2.41
N ASN A 149 12.36 -17.95 1.80
CA ASN A 149 13.19 -17.00 2.54
C ASN A 149 12.31 -16.06 3.38
N ASN A 150 12.78 -15.74 4.58
CA ASN A 150 12.15 -14.87 5.58
C ASN A 150 10.80 -15.37 6.12
N VAL A 151 10.39 -16.61 5.80
CA VAL A 151 9.13 -17.17 6.31
C VAL A 151 9.23 -17.38 7.83
N GLU A 152 8.21 -16.89 8.54
CA GLU A 152 8.05 -17.11 9.98
C GLU A 152 6.90 -18.10 10.20
N LEU A 153 7.24 -19.32 10.62
CA LEU A 153 6.28 -20.32 11.06
C LEU A 153 6.08 -20.18 12.56
N VAL A 154 4.83 -20.00 12.99
CA VAL A 154 4.44 -20.10 14.41
C VAL A 154 3.67 -21.39 14.59
N CYS A 155 4.22 -22.29 15.39
CA CYS A 155 3.82 -23.69 15.41
C CYS A 155 3.36 -24.10 16.81
N PRO A 156 2.09 -23.89 17.20
CA PRO A 156 1.63 -24.33 18.52
C PRO A 156 1.63 -25.88 18.68
N HIS A 157 1.86 -26.63 17.60
CA HIS A 157 1.77 -28.09 17.56
C HIS A 157 3.04 -28.74 17.01
N ASN A 158 3.16 -30.04 17.25
CA ASN A 158 4.28 -30.85 16.80
C ASN A 158 4.18 -31.13 15.29
N PHE A 159 5.20 -30.70 14.55
CA PHE A 159 5.41 -31.02 13.15
C PHE A 159 6.10 -32.39 13.04
N HIS A 160 5.30 -33.45 12.94
CA HIS A 160 5.82 -34.81 12.80
C HIS A 160 6.15 -35.13 11.34
N ARG A 161 7.36 -35.62 11.07
CA ARG A 161 7.84 -36.05 9.75
C ARG A 161 7.71 -34.97 8.67
N PHE A 162 7.91 -33.72 9.09
CA PHE A 162 7.93 -32.55 8.21
C PHE A 162 9.12 -32.63 7.26
N ASN A 163 8.86 -32.81 5.97
CA ASN A 163 9.90 -33.06 4.99
C ASN A 163 9.96 -31.94 3.97
N ILE A 164 11.05 -31.17 4.04
CA ILE A 164 11.29 -30.06 3.13
C ILE A 164 12.74 -30.14 2.68
N LYS A 165 12.96 -30.77 1.52
CA LYS A 165 14.31 -30.93 0.93
C LYS A 165 14.55 -29.91 -0.16
N GLY A 166 15.79 -29.41 -0.26
CA GLY A 166 16.19 -28.56 -1.37
C GLY A 166 15.53 -27.19 -1.43
N VAL A 167 14.99 -26.70 -0.31
CA VAL A 167 14.23 -25.45 -0.24
C VAL A 167 15.07 -24.34 0.36
N LEU A 168 14.85 -23.11 -0.13
CA LEU A 168 15.53 -21.92 0.35
C LEU A 168 14.79 -21.35 1.56
N TRP A 169 15.45 -21.29 2.72
CA TRP A 169 14.91 -20.88 4.02
C TRP A 169 15.82 -19.85 4.71
N SER A 170 16.44 -18.96 3.93
CA SER A 170 17.29 -17.91 4.50
C SER A 170 16.48 -17.00 5.41
N ASN A 171 16.98 -16.69 6.61
CA ASN A 171 16.33 -15.89 7.65
C ASN A 171 14.95 -16.42 8.10
N ALA A 172 14.68 -17.72 7.90
CA ALA A 172 13.45 -18.33 8.37
C ALA A 172 13.36 -18.34 9.90
N LYS A 173 12.15 -18.29 10.45
CA LYS A 173 11.95 -18.44 11.90
C LYS A 173 10.91 -19.53 12.16
N PHE A 174 11.25 -20.47 13.03
CA PHE A 174 10.39 -21.54 13.49
C PHE A 174 10.06 -21.28 14.96
N ILE A 175 9.07 -20.42 15.22
CA ILE A 175 8.72 -19.96 16.57
C ILE A 175 7.82 -21.00 17.25
N ASN A 176 8.28 -21.50 18.40
CA ASN A 176 7.61 -22.53 19.21
C ASN A 176 7.38 -23.86 18.46
N CYS A 177 8.12 -24.13 17.38
CA CYS A 177 7.93 -25.33 16.56
C CYS A 177 8.64 -26.55 17.16
N HIS A 178 7.87 -27.57 17.52
CA HIS A 178 8.42 -28.89 17.79
C HIS A 178 8.52 -29.66 16.47
N LEU A 179 9.74 -29.86 15.97
CA LEU A 179 10.00 -30.52 14.69
C LEU A 179 10.45 -31.97 14.92
N THR A 180 9.53 -32.90 15.07
CA THR A 180 9.86 -34.31 15.35
C THR A 180 10.08 -35.09 14.04
N SER A 181 11.27 -35.68 13.87
CA SER A 181 11.64 -36.41 12.65
C SER A 181 11.54 -35.56 11.38
N ALA A 182 11.76 -34.25 11.49
CA ALA A 182 11.79 -33.34 10.35
C ALA A 182 13.06 -33.57 9.51
N THR A 183 12.96 -33.42 8.19
CA THR A 183 14.06 -33.62 7.25
C THR A 183 14.29 -32.34 6.45
N PHE A 184 15.54 -31.89 6.45
CA PHE A 184 15.99 -30.63 5.84
C PHE A 184 17.12 -30.85 4.82
N ASP A 185 17.22 -32.04 4.23
CA ASP A 185 18.32 -32.38 3.31
C ASP A 185 18.41 -31.38 2.15
N TYR A 186 19.61 -30.93 1.84
CA TYR A 186 19.89 -29.96 0.77
C TYR A 186 19.16 -28.61 0.91
N THR A 187 18.61 -28.28 2.07
CA THR A 187 18.00 -26.96 2.31
C THR A 187 19.05 -25.90 2.58
N TYR A 188 18.68 -24.66 2.26
CA TYR A 188 19.53 -23.50 2.51
C TYR A 188 18.99 -22.72 3.72
N LEU A 189 19.60 -22.93 4.89
CA LEU A 189 19.12 -22.44 6.19
C LEU A 189 19.95 -21.27 6.76
N ILE A 190 20.51 -20.42 5.91
CA ILE A 190 21.34 -19.30 6.40
C ILE A 190 20.53 -18.38 7.30
N ASN A 191 21.02 -18.11 8.51
CA ASN A 191 20.35 -17.30 9.54
C ASN A 191 18.96 -17.79 9.96
N ALA A 192 18.61 -19.05 9.66
CA ALA A 192 17.38 -19.63 10.16
C ALA A 192 17.42 -19.76 11.69
N ARG A 193 16.30 -19.54 12.35
CA ARG A 193 16.15 -19.64 13.82
C ARG A 193 15.08 -20.68 14.14
N PHE A 194 15.38 -21.55 15.10
CA PHE A 194 14.52 -22.62 15.57
C PHE A 194 14.15 -22.42 17.04
#